data_AF-A0A9Q7XKL5-F1
#
_entry.id   AF-A0A9Q7XKL5-F1
#
_cell.length_a   1.000
_cell.length_b   1.000
_cell.length_c   1.000
_cell.angle_alpha   90.00
_cell.angle_beta   90.00
_cell.angle_gamma   90.00
#
_symmetry.space_group_name_H-M   'P 1'
#
loop_
_entity.id
_entity.type
_entity.pdbx_description
1 polymer ?
#
loop_
_entity_poly.entity_id
_entity_poly.type
_entity_poly.pdbx_seq_one_letter_code
_entity_poly.pdbx_strand_id
1 'polypeptide(L)'
;MSTQTRPEVLCIGFGALGTICSYLLSRGGASITAVARSNYTTLTTTGIRISSAKYGEIPGWKPDRVIRESEPESAQDRVYDFVVCAFKNVPDYKSASSIIRPFLRRGAVGGGGGEGGKSPTVVLLQNGVGIEEEVQRNLVEGKGEGGEKLAGAVISAVAWIGANLVEGGTKVTHGALERLEMGVYPSTTSSLLPSGLREVSPYQQAALDTFTSIYTSGGGGGSAVSDIEAVRWKKVLWNASWGALSTLARLPVCDLLTEYTLHYSVGVVRRIMLEIIYVGRACGMTEERFPISSVDQALNITLATSDVDGVKDEKNGGRLAADFKPSILLDLQNGRPMELEVIIGTIVRLAREKGVDTPRLDLVLSALKPNQVQAIRTARQKDGGKGGAEVEGVTKYSDLVATSRGNWPAGAPASSSPSTYL
;
A
#
# COMPACT_ATOMS: atom_id res chain seq x y z
N MET A 1 -41.27 -5.88 -3.49
CA MET A 1 -40.07 -5.19 -2.96
C MET A 1 -38.93 -6.20 -3.00
N SER A 2 -38.00 -6.13 -3.95
CA SER A 2 -36.86 -7.05 -3.94
C SER A 2 -36.01 -6.74 -2.72
N THR A 3 -35.83 -7.71 -1.83
CA THR A 3 -34.89 -7.63 -0.71
C THR A 3 -33.51 -7.34 -1.28
N GLN A 4 -33.05 -6.10 -1.16
CA GLN A 4 -31.74 -5.70 -1.65
C GLN A 4 -30.71 -6.42 -0.77
N THR A 5 -30.03 -7.42 -1.33
CA THR A 5 -29.04 -8.22 -0.61
C THR A 5 -27.87 -7.31 -0.23
N ARG A 6 -27.54 -7.29 1.07
CA ARG A 6 -26.43 -6.52 1.63
C ARG A 6 -25.11 -6.94 0.96
N PRO A 7 -24.27 -6.01 0.44
CA PRO A 7 -22.97 -6.38 -0.13
C PRO A 7 -22.09 -7.10 0.91
N GLU A 8 -21.51 -8.24 0.55
CA GLU A 8 -20.68 -9.04 1.45
C GLU A 8 -19.20 -8.66 1.26
N VAL A 9 -18.54 -8.18 2.31
CA VAL A 9 -17.14 -7.72 2.28
C VAL A 9 -16.28 -8.55 3.22
N LEU A 10 -15.21 -9.14 2.69
CA LEU A 10 -14.15 -9.75 3.49
C LEU A 10 -13.02 -8.72 3.70
N CYS A 11 -12.68 -8.40 4.93
CA CYS A 11 -11.55 -7.52 5.25
C CYS A 11 -10.37 -8.33 5.81
N ILE A 12 -9.28 -8.38 5.06
CA ILE A 12 -8.02 -9.03 5.46
C ILE A 12 -7.04 -7.95 5.94
N GLY A 13 -6.63 -8.04 7.21
CA GLY A 13 -5.75 -7.06 7.85
C GLY A 13 -6.53 -6.00 8.63
N PHE A 14 -6.86 -6.32 9.88
CA PHE A 14 -7.70 -5.50 10.74
C PHE A 14 -6.90 -4.59 11.68
N GLY A 15 -5.94 -3.85 11.09
CA GLY A 15 -5.22 -2.76 11.77
C GLY A 15 -6.03 -1.46 11.82
N ALA A 16 -5.36 -0.32 12.03
CA ALA A 16 -6.04 0.98 12.07
C ALA A 16 -6.78 1.30 10.75
N LEU A 17 -6.11 1.16 9.59
CA LEU A 17 -6.70 1.38 8.27
C LEU A 17 -7.87 0.42 7.99
N GLY A 18 -7.66 -0.88 8.20
CA GLY A 18 -8.70 -1.89 7.99
C GLY A 18 -9.93 -1.67 8.88
N THR A 19 -9.74 -1.24 10.12
CA THR A 19 -10.84 -0.93 11.05
C THR A 19 -11.66 0.28 10.56
N ILE A 20 -11.00 1.40 10.22
CA ILE A 20 -11.72 2.60 9.74
C ILE A 20 -12.42 2.31 8.41
N CYS A 21 -11.76 1.63 7.47
CA CYS A 21 -12.37 1.27 6.19
C CYS A 21 -13.59 0.37 6.41
N SER A 22 -13.47 -0.67 7.23
CA SER A 22 -14.58 -1.59 7.52
C SER A 22 -15.74 -0.91 8.25
N TYR A 23 -15.45 0.01 9.17
CA TYR A 23 -16.46 0.83 9.84
C TYR A 23 -17.25 1.67 8.83
N LEU A 24 -16.57 2.33 7.89
CA LEU A 24 -17.21 3.14 6.86
C LEU A 24 -18.02 2.28 5.89
N LEU A 25 -17.48 1.15 5.42
CA LEU A 25 -18.22 0.22 4.55
C LEU A 25 -19.47 -0.34 5.26
N SER A 26 -19.36 -0.66 6.55
CA SER A 26 -20.49 -1.12 7.38
C SER A 26 -21.59 -0.07 7.46
N ARG A 27 -21.22 1.20 7.72
CA ARG A 27 -22.16 2.34 7.70
C ARG A 27 -22.77 2.59 6.32
N GLY A 28 -22.03 2.30 5.26
CA GLY A 28 -22.49 2.33 3.87
C GLY A 28 -23.42 1.18 3.50
N GLY A 29 -23.73 0.30 4.46
CA GLY A 29 -24.66 -0.80 4.29
C GLY A 29 -24.00 -2.12 3.90
N ALA A 30 -22.67 -2.26 3.87
CA ALA A 30 -22.03 -3.56 3.62
C ALA A 30 -22.00 -4.45 4.88
N SER A 31 -22.09 -5.77 4.69
CA SER A 31 -21.89 -6.81 5.70
C SER A 31 -20.40 -7.14 5.79
N ILE A 32 -19.79 -6.99 6.97
CA ILE A 32 -18.34 -7.13 7.15
C ILE A 32 -17.99 -8.48 7.78
N THR A 33 -17.20 -9.28 7.08
CA THR A 33 -16.42 -10.37 7.65
C THR A 33 -14.97 -9.93 7.88
N ALA A 34 -14.53 -9.90 9.13
CA ALA A 34 -13.17 -9.55 9.50
C ALA A 34 -12.27 -10.79 9.63
N VAL A 35 -11.11 -10.78 8.99
CA VAL A 35 -10.04 -11.73 9.28
C VAL A 35 -9.21 -11.19 10.44
N ALA A 36 -9.27 -11.90 11.56
CA ALA A 36 -8.61 -11.51 12.79
C ALA A 36 -7.43 -12.43 13.11
N ARG A 37 -6.40 -11.83 13.70
CA ARG A 37 -5.24 -12.53 14.26
C ARG A 37 -5.24 -12.37 15.78
N SER A 38 -4.27 -11.65 16.31
CA SER A 38 -4.16 -11.25 17.71
C SER A 38 -5.38 -10.48 18.26
N ASN A 39 -6.27 -9.94 17.43
CA ASN A 39 -7.43 -9.14 17.84
C ASN A 39 -8.77 -9.89 17.75
N TYR A 40 -8.78 -11.21 17.54
CA TYR A 40 -10.01 -12.00 17.44
C TYR A 40 -10.91 -11.83 18.67
N THR A 41 -10.35 -11.99 19.87
CA THR A 41 -11.12 -11.86 21.12
C THR A 41 -11.79 -10.49 21.20
N THR A 42 -11.03 -9.41 21.02
CA THR A 42 -11.56 -8.05 21.00
C THR A 42 -12.70 -7.87 19.99
N LEU A 43 -12.52 -8.33 18.75
CA LEU A 43 -13.54 -8.17 17.69
C LEU A 43 -14.82 -8.97 17.97
N THR A 44 -14.72 -10.09 18.68
CA THR A 44 -15.87 -10.95 19.02
C THR A 44 -16.56 -10.58 20.32
N THR A 45 -15.87 -9.95 21.28
CA THR A 45 -16.44 -9.59 22.59
C THR A 45 -16.81 -8.11 22.65
N THR A 46 -15.84 -7.25 22.94
CA THR A 46 -16.02 -5.82 23.25
C THR A 46 -16.15 -4.93 22.01
N GLY A 47 -15.67 -5.40 20.86
CA GLY A 47 -15.42 -4.56 19.70
C GLY A 47 -14.18 -3.68 19.86
N ILE A 48 -13.86 -2.94 18.80
CA ILE A 48 -12.76 -1.98 18.75
C ILE A 48 -13.30 -0.58 19.04
N ARG A 49 -12.64 0.13 19.96
CA ARG A 49 -12.89 1.55 20.19
C ARG A 49 -12.31 2.37 19.05
N ILE A 50 -13.06 3.31 18.51
CA ILE A 50 -12.57 4.27 17.51
C ILE A 50 -12.71 5.66 18.11
N SER A 51 -11.58 6.30 18.37
CA SER A 51 -11.50 7.71 18.75
C SER A 51 -11.09 8.49 17.52
N SER A 52 -12.04 9.18 16.90
CA SER A 52 -11.83 9.86 15.63
C SER A 52 -12.15 11.35 15.72
N ALA A 53 -11.20 12.19 15.31
CA ALA A 53 -11.44 13.62 15.15
C ALA A 53 -12.47 13.93 14.04
N LYS A 54 -12.67 13.02 13.08
CA LYS A 54 -13.65 13.15 11.98
C LYS A 54 -15.01 12.52 12.30
N TYR A 55 -15.03 11.38 12.99
CA TYR A 55 -16.23 10.55 13.17
C TYR A 55 -16.73 10.47 14.62
N GLY A 56 -16.07 11.14 15.55
CA GLY A 56 -16.39 11.09 16.97
C GLY A 56 -15.88 9.83 17.67
N GLU A 57 -16.44 9.56 18.84
CA GLU A 57 -16.11 8.39 19.65
C GLU A 57 -17.08 7.24 19.38
N ILE A 58 -16.53 6.07 19.04
CA ILE A 58 -17.28 4.84 18.84
C ILE A 58 -16.74 3.80 19.84
N PRO A 59 -17.50 3.46 20.90
CA PRO A 59 -16.96 2.78 22.07
C PRO A 59 -16.69 1.28 21.91
N GLY A 60 -17.11 0.65 20.82
CA GLY A 60 -16.99 -0.80 20.65
C GLY A 60 -17.57 -1.30 19.35
N TRP A 61 -17.11 -0.77 18.22
CA TRP A 61 -17.60 -1.20 16.91
C TRP A 61 -17.16 -2.64 16.61
N LYS A 62 -18.05 -3.43 16.03
CA LYS A 62 -17.85 -4.84 15.69
C LYS A 62 -18.22 -5.10 14.23
N PRO A 63 -17.45 -5.93 13.51
CA PRO A 63 -17.88 -6.47 12.23
C PRO A 63 -19.03 -7.47 12.43
N ASP A 64 -19.81 -7.72 11.39
CA ASP A 64 -20.94 -8.66 11.41
C ASP A 64 -20.46 -10.12 11.64
N ARG A 65 -19.26 -10.46 11.15
CA ARG A 65 -18.62 -11.76 11.32
C ARG A 65 -17.12 -11.61 11.56
N VAL A 66 -16.53 -12.50 12.36
CA VAL A 66 -15.09 -12.58 12.59
C VAL A 66 -14.62 -14.01 12.31
N ILE A 67 -13.52 -14.16 11.57
CA ILE A 67 -12.85 -15.44 11.34
C ILE A 67 -11.39 -15.35 11.76
N ARG A 68 -10.77 -16.48 12.10
CA ARG A 68 -9.34 -16.52 12.42
C ARG A 68 -8.52 -16.63 11.14
N GLU A 69 -7.40 -15.91 11.09
CA GLU A 69 -6.41 -16.06 10.00
C GLU A 69 -5.89 -17.50 9.88
N SER A 70 -5.85 -18.25 10.99
CA SER A 70 -5.45 -19.65 11.03
C SER A 70 -6.50 -20.64 10.51
N GLU A 71 -7.73 -20.18 10.24
CA GLU A 71 -8.87 -21.01 9.79
C GLU A 71 -9.48 -20.41 8.50
N PRO A 72 -8.68 -20.22 7.44
CA PRO A 72 -9.09 -19.47 6.25
C PRO A 72 -10.25 -20.12 5.47
N GLU A 73 -10.40 -21.45 5.57
CA GLU A 73 -11.52 -22.21 5.00
C GLU A 73 -12.88 -21.74 5.51
N SER A 74 -12.93 -21.13 6.71
CA SER A 74 -14.16 -20.55 7.25
C SER A 74 -14.72 -19.43 6.37
N ALA A 75 -13.89 -18.74 5.57
CA ALA A 75 -14.36 -17.72 4.63
C ALA A 75 -14.98 -18.31 3.35
N GLN A 76 -14.71 -19.58 3.05
CA GLN A 76 -15.07 -20.19 1.76
C GLN A 76 -16.53 -20.69 1.72
N ASP A 77 -17.28 -20.54 2.81
CA ASP A 77 -18.71 -20.85 2.91
C ASP A 77 -19.59 -19.96 2.03
N ARG A 78 -19.06 -18.83 1.55
CA ARG A 78 -19.76 -17.86 0.70
C ARG A 78 -18.87 -17.25 -0.35
N VAL A 79 -19.47 -16.43 -1.21
CA VAL A 79 -18.77 -15.58 -2.16
C VAL A 79 -18.93 -14.13 -1.72
N TYR A 80 -17.82 -13.42 -1.64
CA TYR A 80 -17.80 -11.99 -1.31
C TYR A 80 -17.95 -11.13 -2.56
N ASP A 81 -18.59 -9.97 -2.42
CA ASP A 81 -18.54 -8.90 -3.41
C ASP A 81 -17.13 -8.31 -3.51
N PHE A 82 -16.56 -8.00 -2.34
CA PHE A 82 -15.26 -7.36 -2.23
C PHE A 82 -14.37 -8.04 -1.20
N VAL A 83 -13.08 -8.13 -1.53
CA VAL A 83 -12.02 -8.59 -0.62
C VAL A 83 -11.07 -7.43 -0.38
N VAL A 84 -11.29 -6.73 0.72
CA VAL A 84 -10.54 -5.54 1.13
C VAL A 84 -9.26 -5.96 1.83
N CYS A 85 -8.13 -5.56 1.25
CA CYS A 85 -6.80 -5.92 1.72
C CYS A 85 -6.13 -4.70 2.37
N ALA A 86 -6.05 -4.72 3.70
CA ALA A 86 -5.47 -3.67 4.53
C ALA A 86 -4.30 -4.18 5.41
N PHE A 87 -3.80 -5.39 5.15
CA PHE A 87 -2.55 -5.89 5.72
C PHE A 87 -1.33 -5.17 5.12
N LYS A 88 -0.18 -5.25 5.78
CA LYS A 88 1.07 -4.65 5.29
C LYS A 88 1.60 -5.43 4.08
N ASN A 89 1.90 -4.74 2.97
CA ASN A 89 2.43 -5.42 1.78
C ASN A 89 3.97 -5.55 1.86
N VAL A 90 4.43 -6.74 2.23
CA VAL A 90 5.85 -7.05 2.46
C VAL A 90 6.25 -8.27 1.63
N PRO A 91 6.45 -8.11 0.30
CA PRO A 91 6.61 -9.22 -0.63
C PRO A 91 7.88 -10.06 -0.37
N ASP A 92 8.91 -9.49 0.26
CA ASP A 92 10.11 -10.21 0.70
C ASP A 92 9.89 -11.05 1.98
N TYR A 93 8.69 -10.99 2.57
CA TYR A 93 8.24 -11.86 3.65
C TYR A 93 7.13 -12.82 3.20
N LYS A 94 6.00 -12.29 2.71
CA LYS A 94 4.84 -13.02 2.15
C LYS A 94 4.22 -12.20 1.02
N SER A 95 3.94 -12.82 -0.13
CA SER A 95 3.26 -12.12 -1.25
C SER A 95 1.81 -11.82 -0.89
N ALA A 96 1.23 -10.77 -1.49
CA ALA A 96 -0.16 -10.40 -1.27
C ALA A 96 -1.11 -11.53 -1.71
N SER A 97 -0.88 -12.14 -2.88
CA SER A 97 -1.70 -13.26 -3.34
C SER A 97 -1.65 -14.47 -2.41
N SER A 98 -0.51 -14.78 -1.79
CA SER A 98 -0.37 -15.90 -0.84
C SER A 98 -1.18 -15.69 0.44
N ILE A 99 -1.37 -14.44 0.84
CA ILE A 99 -2.19 -14.06 2.02
C ILE A 99 -3.68 -14.12 1.66
N ILE A 100 -4.06 -13.67 0.46
CA ILE A 100 -5.47 -13.55 0.06
C ILE A 100 -6.06 -14.91 -0.34
N ARG A 101 -5.32 -15.69 -1.14
CA ARG A 101 -5.78 -16.93 -1.78
C ARG A 101 -6.47 -17.91 -0.84
N PRO A 102 -5.97 -18.19 0.39
CA PRO A 102 -6.59 -19.17 1.27
C PRO A 102 -8.04 -18.85 1.65
N PHE A 103 -8.46 -17.58 1.59
CA PHE A 103 -9.82 -17.17 1.95
C PHE A 103 -10.80 -17.18 0.76
N LEU A 104 -10.31 -17.42 -0.47
CA LEU A 104 -11.14 -17.38 -1.66
C LEU A 104 -11.69 -18.77 -1.99
N ARG A 105 -12.99 -18.84 -2.27
CA ARG A 105 -13.66 -20.06 -2.71
C ARG A 105 -13.21 -20.44 -4.12
N ARG A 106 -12.75 -21.69 -4.30
CA ARG A 106 -12.43 -22.24 -5.62
C ARG A 106 -13.70 -22.43 -6.47
N GLY A 107 -13.57 -22.27 -7.78
CA GLY A 107 -14.70 -22.38 -8.72
C GLY A 107 -15.70 -21.23 -8.64
N ALA A 108 -15.42 -20.16 -7.87
CA ALA A 108 -16.25 -18.96 -7.82
C ALA A 108 -16.20 -18.15 -9.13
N VAL A 109 -15.16 -18.33 -9.95
CA VAL A 109 -15.02 -17.68 -11.25
C VAL A 109 -15.58 -18.59 -12.34
N GLY A 110 -16.77 -18.28 -12.85
CA GLY A 110 -17.41 -19.03 -13.92
C GLY A 110 -16.62 -18.94 -15.24
N GLY A 111 -16.22 -20.10 -15.78
CA GLY A 111 -15.85 -20.22 -17.19
C GLY A 111 -17.09 -19.96 -18.06
N GLY A 112 -16.94 -19.20 -19.15
CA GLY A 112 -18.06 -18.81 -20.00
C GLY A 112 -18.94 -20.00 -20.41
N GLY A 113 -20.21 -19.96 -20.01
CA GLY A 113 -21.25 -20.90 -20.42
C GLY A 113 -21.88 -21.69 -19.25
N GLY A 114 -22.99 -21.17 -18.71
CA GLY A 114 -23.90 -21.88 -17.81
C GLY A 114 -23.67 -21.59 -16.32
N GLU A 115 -24.60 -20.84 -15.71
CA GLU A 115 -24.67 -20.48 -14.27
C GLU A 115 -23.41 -19.80 -13.70
N GLY A 116 -23.12 -18.59 -14.18
CA GLY A 116 -21.96 -17.80 -13.78
C GLY A 116 -21.92 -17.46 -12.28
N GLY A 117 -21.03 -18.15 -11.55
CA GLY A 117 -20.66 -17.78 -10.19
C GLY A 117 -20.12 -16.35 -10.11
N LYS A 118 -20.62 -15.58 -9.15
CA LYS A 118 -20.12 -14.23 -8.81
C LYS A 118 -18.64 -14.35 -8.41
N SER A 119 -17.79 -13.50 -8.99
CA SER A 119 -16.36 -13.43 -8.63
C SER A 119 -16.09 -12.22 -7.73
N PRO A 120 -15.28 -12.35 -6.66
CA PRO A 120 -14.96 -11.22 -5.81
C PRO A 120 -14.08 -10.22 -6.54
N THR A 121 -14.24 -8.94 -6.22
CA THR A 121 -13.29 -7.88 -6.59
C THR A 121 -12.31 -7.67 -5.44
N VAL A 122 -11.01 -7.78 -5.71
CA VAL A 122 -9.97 -7.54 -4.71
C VAL A 122 -9.71 -6.04 -4.62
N VAL A 123 -9.76 -5.46 -3.42
CA VAL A 123 -9.52 -4.03 -3.18
C VAL A 123 -8.23 -3.86 -2.38
N LEU A 124 -7.22 -3.22 -2.98
CA LEU A 124 -5.87 -3.10 -2.41
C LEU A 124 -5.64 -1.71 -1.80
N LEU A 125 -5.59 -1.64 -0.46
CA LEU A 125 -5.39 -0.39 0.29
C LEU A 125 -3.92 -0.16 0.68
N GLN A 126 -3.04 -1.11 0.39
CA GLN A 126 -1.65 -1.08 0.85
C GLN A 126 -0.84 0.05 0.20
N ASN A 127 0.23 0.47 0.88
CA ASN A 127 1.13 1.49 0.35
C ASN A 127 2.03 0.92 -0.75
N GLY A 128 2.63 1.83 -1.53
CA GLY A 128 3.62 1.49 -2.55
C GLY A 128 3.09 1.58 -3.98
N VAL A 129 3.98 1.26 -4.92
CA VAL A 129 3.76 1.32 -6.37
C VAL A 129 3.88 -0.09 -6.95
N GLY A 130 3.02 -0.41 -7.93
CA GLY A 130 3.03 -1.69 -8.63
C GLY A 130 2.56 -2.88 -7.79
N ILE A 131 1.84 -2.62 -6.69
CA ILE A 131 1.38 -3.68 -5.78
C ILE A 131 0.28 -4.55 -6.39
N GLU A 132 -0.39 -4.02 -7.41
CA GLU A 132 -1.52 -4.64 -8.08
C GLU A 132 -1.10 -5.77 -9.00
N GLU A 133 0.09 -5.65 -9.61
CA GLU A 133 0.56 -6.53 -10.67
C GLU A 133 0.63 -7.99 -10.23
N GLU A 134 1.12 -8.23 -9.00
CA GLU A 134 1.23 -9.55 -8.40
C GLU A 134 -0.14 -10.19 -8.16
N VAL A 135 -1.09 -9.42 -7.62
CA VAL A 135 -2.46 -9.85 -7.34
C VAL A 135 -3.23 -10.09 -8.64
N GLN A 136 -3.12 -9.17 -9.60
CA GLN A 136 -3.76 -9.25 -10.92
C GLN A 136 -3.30 -10.52 -11.66
N ARG A 137 -1.99 -10.75 -11.73
CA ARG A 137 -1.41 -11.94 -12.37
C ARG A 137 -1.87 -13.23 -11.69
N ASN A 138 -1.80 -13.27 -10.35
CA ASN A 138 -1.90 -14.53 -9.61
C ASN A 138 -3.32 -14.91 -9.20
N LEU A 139 -4.24 -13.95 -9.04
CA LEU A 139 -5.61 -14.20 -8.60
C LEU A 139 -6.67 -13.92 -9.67
N VAL A 140 -6.44 -12.97 -10.58
CA VAL A 140 -7.43 -12.60 -11.62
C VAL A 140 -7.13 -13.27 -12.96
N GLU A 141 -5.86 -13.25 -13.39
CA GLU A 141 -5.45 -13.83 -14.67
C GLU A 141 -5.17 -15.33 -14.61
N GLY A 142 -5.09 -15.92 -13.41
CA GLY A 142 -4.85 -17.36 -13.22
C GLY A 142 -3.43 -17.79 -13.64
N LYS A 143 -2.45 -16.88 -13.60
CA LYS A 143 -1.03 -17.18 -13.93
C LYS A 143 -0.20 -17.55 -12.69
N GLY A 144 -0.82 -17.61 -11.52
CA GLY A 144 -0.17 -17.98 -10.26
C GLY A 144 -0.22 -19.48 -9.98
N GLU A 145 0.14 -19.86 -8.76
CA GLU A 145 0.08 -21.23 -8.27
C GLU A 145 -1.31 -21.85 -8.52
N GLY A 146 -1.35 -23.08 -9.06
CA GLY A 146 -2.59 -23.79 -9.37
C GLY A 146 -3.34 -23.33 -10.63
N GLY A 147 -2.95 -22.23 -11.30
CA GLY A 147 -3.55 -21.81 -12.57
C GLY A 147 -5.01 -21.34 -12.51
N GLU A 148 -5.58 -21.23 -11.31
CA GLU A 148 -6.99 -20.92 -11.09
C GLU A 148 -7.25 -19.41 -11.03
N LYS A 149 -8.35 -18.96 -11.64
CA LYS A 149 -8.90 -17.62 -11.41
C LYS A 149 -9.74 -17.64 -10.14
N LEU A 150 -9.42 -16.77 -9.20
CA LEU A 150 -10.08 -16.68 -7.89
C LEU A 150 -10.77 -15.33 -7.65
N ALA A 151 -10.49 -14.34 -8.50
CA ALA A 151 -11.09 -13.01 -8.44
C ALA A 151 -11.44 -12.50 -9.86
N GLY A 152 -12.41 -11.58 -9.94
CA GLY A 152 -12.88 -11.00 -11.20
C GLY A 152 -12.17 -9.71 -11.60
N ALA A 153 -11.70 -8.93 -10.61
CA ALA A 153 -11.09 -7.63 -10.84
C ALA A 153 -10.19 -7.21 -9.66
N VAL A 154 -9.33 -6.22 -9.91
CA VAL A 154 -8.58 -5.50 -8.88
C VAL A 154 -9.00 -4.03 -8.88
N ILE A 155 -9.45 -3.54 -7.73
CA ILE A 155 -9.53 -2.12 -7.42
C ILE A 155 -8.29 -1.76 -6.60
N SER A 156 -7.61 -0.73 -7.03
CA SER A 156 -6.48 -0.16 -6.33
C SER A 156 -6.96 1.08 -5.58
N ALA A 157 -6.60 1.21 -4.30
CA ALA A 157 -7.09 2.28 -3.44
C ALA A 157 -5.95 2.94 -2.67
N VAL A 158 -5.81 4.25 -2.86
CA VAL A 158 -4.79 5.08 -2.22
C VAL A 158 -5.38 5.82 -1.03
N ALA A 159 -5.08 5.31 0.17
CA ALA A 159 -5.57 5.87 1.42
C ALA A 159 -4.71 7.03 1.91
N TRP A 160 -5.31 8.20 2.12
CA TRP A 160 -4.72 9.34 2.81
C TRP A 160 -5.36 9.43 4.18
N ILE A 161 -4.66 8.90 5.19
CA ILE A 161 -5.23 8.68 6.51
C ILE A 161 -4.15 8.76 7.60
N GLY A 162 -4.48 9.46 8.68
CA GLY A 162 -3.69 9.45 9.91
C GLY A 162 -4.40 8.60 10.95
N ALA A 163 -4.10 7.30 11.02
CA ALA A 163 -4.70 6.40 12.00
C ALA A 163 -3.66 5.46 12.61
N ASN A 164 -3.74 5.27 13.92
CA ASN A 164 -2.87 4.37 14.67
C ASN A 164 -3.68 3.40 15.51
N LEU A 165 -3.15 2.20 15.66
CA LEU A 165 -3.69 1.20 16.56
C LEU A 165 -2.92 1.28 17.87
N VAL A 166 -3.63 1.57 18.97
CA VAL A 166 -3.07 1.79 20.30
C VAL A 166 -3.69 0.82 21.31
N GLU A 167 -3.25 0.88 22.56
CA GLU A 167 -3.80 0.09 23.67
C GLU A 167 -3.88 -1.42 23.35
N GLY A 168 -2.78 -1.97 22.86
CA GLY A 168 -2.66 -3.41 22.56
C GLY A 168 -3.55 -3.91 21.41
N GLY A 169 -4.11 -3.03 20.59
CA GLY A 169 -5.00 -3.42 19.49
C GLY A 169 -6.49 -3.18 19.75
N THR A 170 -6.83 -2.61 20.90
CA THR A 170 -8.24 -2.43 21.31
C THR A 170 -8.82 -1.06 20.97
N LYS A 171 -7.98 -0.10 20.57
CA LYS A 171 -8.39 1.25 20.20
C LYS A 171 -7.68 1.73 18.94
N VAL A 172 -8.44 2.34 18.05
CA VAL A 172 -7.93 3.14 16.93
C VAL A 172 -8.02 4.61 17.30
N THR A 173 -6.90 5.33 17.18
CA THR A 173 -6.89 6.79 17.14
C THR A 173 -6.84 7.23 15.68
N HIS A 174 -7.73 8.13 15.29
CA HIS A 174 -7.90 8.58 13.92
C HIS A 174 -8.00 10.10 13.86
N GLY A 175 -7.14 10.72 13.05
CA GLY A 175 -7.13 12.17 12.81
C GLY A 175 -8.31 12.65 11.97
N ALA A 176 -8.24 13.92 11.56
CA ALA A 176 -9.26 14.53 10.71
C ALA A 176 -9.10 14.19 9.22
N LEU A 177 -7.90 13.76 8.80
CA LEU A 177 -7.62 13.37 7.43
C LEU A 177 -8.07 11.92 7.18
N GLU A 178 -9.07 11.78 6.32
CA GLU A 178 -9.49 10.53 5.72
C GLU A 178 -9.96 10.84 4.29
N ARG A 179 -9.28 10.26 3.31
CA ARG A 179 -9.63 10.27 1.89
C ARG A 179 -9.15 8.97 1.25
N LEU A 180 -9.94 8.43 0.33
CA LEU A 180 -9.60 7.23 -0.43
C LEU A 180 -9.78 7.50 -1.92
N GLU A 181 -8.68 7.54 -2.67
CA GLU A 181 -8.72 7.63 -4.14
C GLU A 181 -8.66 6.22 -4.72
N MET A 182 -9.65 5.84 -5.53
CA MET A 182 -9.86 4.45 -5.96
C MET A 182 -9.94 4.37 -7.48
N GLY A 183 -9.30 3.39 -8.08
CA GLY A 183 -9.45 3.12 -9.50
C GLY A 183 -9.25 1.66 -9.84
N VAL A 184 -9.74 1.25 -11.00
CA VAL A 184 -9.53 -0.10 -11.51
C VAL A 184 -8.06 -0.26 -11.88
N TYR A 185 -7.45 -1.39 -11.50
CA TYR A 185 -6.23 -1.85 -12.14
C TYR A 185 -6.61 -2.78 -13.31
N PRO A 186 -6.42 -2.34 -14.55
CA PRO A 186 -6.89 -3.06 -15.73
C PRO A 186 -6.07 -4.33 -15.98
N SER A 187 -6.62 -5.26 -16.77
CA SER A 187 -5.88 -6.48 -17.12
C SER A 187 -4.64 -6.15 -17.94
N THR A 188 -3.57 -6.93 -17.75
CA THR A 188 -2.33 -6.77 -18.52
C THR A 188 -2.52 -7.03 -20.02
N THR A 189 -3.57 -7.76 -20.39
CA THR A 189 -3.95 -8.04 -21.78
C THR A 189 -4.94 -7.04 -22.36
N SER A 190 -5.46 -6.09 -21.57
CA SER A 190 -6.34 -5.03 -22.08
C SER A 190 -5.58 -4.09 -23.03
N SER A 191 -6.29 -3.60 -24.04
CA SER A 191 -5.79 -2.65 -25.04
C SER A 191 -5.24 -1.37 -24.39
N LEU A 192 -4.10 -0.88 -24.89
CA LEU A 192 -3.56 0.43 -24.52
C LEU A 192 -4.28 1.51 -25.33
N LEU A 193 -4.81 2.51 -24.63
CA LEU A 193 -5.45 3.68 -25.20
C LEU A 193 -4.39 4.74 -25.56
N PRO A 194 -4.69 5.70 -26.46
CA PRO A 194 -3.79 6.80 -26.79
C PRO A 194 -3.33 7.64 -25.58
N SER A 195 -4.13 7.67 -24.51
CA SER A 195 -3.78 8.33 -23.24
C SER A 195 -2.67 7.63 -22.45
N GLY A 196 -2.24 6.44 -22.87
CA GLY A 196 -1.30 5.59 -22.13
C GLY A 196 -1.94 4.78 -21.00
N LEU A 197 -3.26 4.86 -20.83
CA LEU A 197 -4.05 4.01 -19.93
C LEU A 197 -4.50 2.74 -20.65
N ARG A 198 -4.80 1.67 -19.90
CA ARG A 198 -5.45 0.49 -20.48
C ARG A 198 -6.96 0.56 -20.34
N GLU A 199 -7.65 -0.08 -21.26
CA GLU A 199 -9.10 -0.18 -21.26
C GLU A 199 -9.64 -0.90 -20.03
N VAL A 200 -10.67 -0.31 -19.43
CA VAL A 200 -11.42 -0.84 -18.29
C VAL A 200 -12.75 -1.41 -18.79
N SER A 201 -13.05 -2.66 -18.46
CA SER A 201 -14.30 -3.29 -18.85
C SER A 201 -15.50 -2.72 -18.07
N PRO A 202 -16.74 -2.78 -18.62
CA PRO A 202 -17.94 -2.36 -17.91
C PRO A 202 -18.16 -3.05 -16.56
N TYR A 203 -17.78 -4.32 -16.44
CA TYR A 203 -17.83 -5.07 -15.18
C TYR A 203 -16.91 -4.47 -14.11
N GLN A 204 -15.66 -4.15 -14.49
CA GLN A 204 -14.70 -3.54 -13.58
C GLN A 204 -15.14 -2.14 -13.14
N GLN A 205 -15.66 -1.34 -14.08
CA GLN A 205 -16.18 -0.01 -13.76
C GLN A 205 -17.37 -0.09 -12.80
N ALA A 206 -18.33 -1.00 -13.05
CA ALA A 206 -19.47 -1.19 -12.16
C ALA A 206 -19.06 -1.64 -10.74
N ALA A 207 -18.02 -2.47 -10.62
CA ALA A 207 -17.45 -2.85 -9.33
C ALA A 207 -16.83 -1.64 -8.60
N LEU A 208 -16.09 -0.78 -9.31
CA LEU A 208 -15.53 0.45 -8.76
C LEU A 208 -16.61 1.42 -8.30
N ASP A 209 -17.64 1.63 -9.11
CA ASP A 209 -18.77 2.52 -8.80
C ASP A 209 -19.53 2.02 -7.57
N THR A 210 -19.79 0.71 -7.50
CA THR A 210 -20.44 0.08 -6.36
C THR A 210 -19.62 0.25 -5.08
N PHE A 211 -18.32 -0.07 -5.12
CA PHE A 211 -17.45 0.07 -3.95
C PHE A 211 -17.35 1.53 -3.48
N THR A 212 -17.19 2.46 -4.42
CA THR A 212 -17.14 3.90 -4.14
C THR A 212 -18.44 4.40 -3.52
N SER A 213 -19.59 3.95 -4.03
CA SER A 213 -20.91 4.31 -3.50
C SER A 213 -21.11 3.83 -2.07
N ILE A 214 -20.71 2.59 -1.76
CA ILE A 214 -20.79 2.04 -0.39
C ILE A 214 -19.90 2.88 0.54
N TYR A 215 -18.64 3.11 0.16
CA TYR A 215 -17.69 3.83 0.99
C TYR A 215 -18.12 5.28 1.29
N THR A 216 -18.61 5.99 0.28
CA THR A 216 -19.08 7.39 0.41
C THR A 216 -20.38 7.49 1.20
N SER A 217 -21.31 6.55 1.00
CA SER A 217 -22.56 6.45 1.78
C SER A 217 -22.29 6.18 3.27
N GLY A 218 -21.16 5.54 3.59
CA GLY A 218 -20.66 5.38 4.95
C GLY A 218 -20.08 6.64 5.60
N GLY A 219 -19.96 7.75 4.86
CA GLY A 219 -19.32 8.98 5.30
C GLY A 219 -17.81 9.04 5.02
N GLY A 220 -17.28 8.13 4.19
CA GLY A 220 -15.89 8.13 3.75
C GLY A 220 -15.63 9.16 2.65
N GLY A 221 -14.44 9.76 2.63
CA GLY A 221 -13.98 10.67 1.59
C GLY A 221 -13.50 9.93 0.34
N GLY A 222 -14.34 9.07 -0.22
CA GLY A 222 -14.00 8.23 -1.37
C GLY A 222 -14.19 8.95 -2.71
N SER A 223 -13.23 8.82 -3.63
CA SER A 223 -13.36 9.32 -5.00
C SER A 223 -12.81 8.30 -6.00
N ALA A 224 -13.60 8.01 -7.05
CA ALA A 224 -13.15 7.23 -8.19
C ALA A 224 -12.22 8.07 -9.09
N VAL A 225 -11.13 7.47 -9.57
CA VAL A 225 -10.16 8.10 -10.49
C VAL A 225 -9.92 7.18 -11.69
N SER A 226 -9.64 7.77 -12.84
CA SER A 226 -9.33 7.03 -14.08
C SER A 226 -7.89 6.49 -14.12
N ASP A 227 -6.96 7.14 -13.42
CA ASP A 227 -5.53 6.80 -13.43
C ASP A 227 -4.99 6.61 -12.01
N ILE A 228 -5.30 5.46 -11.42
CA ILE A 228 -4.90 5.12 -10.05
C ILE A 228 -3.38 4.91 -9.93
N GLU A 229 -2.71 4.50 -11.00
CA GLU A 229 -1.26 4.34 -11.02
C GLU A 229 -0.58 5.70 -10.79
N ALA A 230 -1.01 6.75 -11.49
CA ALA A 230 -0.49 8.10 -11.26
C ALA A 230 -0.72 8.59 -9.83
N VAL A 231 -1.86 8.27 -9.22
CA VAL A 231 -2.14 8.61 -7.81
C VAL A 231 -1.16 7.89 -6.87
N ARG A 232 -0.83 6.62 -7.13
CA ARG A 232 0.19 5.89 -6.35
C ARG A 232 1.57 6.52 -6.47
N TRP A 233 1.99 6.87 -7.68
CA TRP A 233 3.27 7.56 -7.91
C TRP A 233 3.31 8.92 -7.19
N LYS A 234 2.22 9.69 -7.21
CA LYS A 234 2.12 10.95 -6.44
C LYS A 234 2.25 10.72 -4.93
N LYS A 235 1.60 9.70 -4.37
CA LYS A 235 1.73 9.39 -2.94
C LYS A 235 3.12 8.89 -2.57
N VAL A 236 3.77 8.11 -3.43
CA VAL A 236 5.09 7.56 -3.12
C VAL A 236 6.16 8.64 -3.05
N LEU A 237 5.98 9.78 -3.74
CA LEU A 237 6.84 10.96 -3.59
C LEU A 237 7.03 11.31 -2.11
N TRP A 238 5.95 11.35 -1.33
CA TRP A 238 6.01 11.67 0.09
C TRP A 238 6.59 10.51 0.93
N ASN A 239 6.10 9.29 0.70
CA ASN A 239 6.52 8.11 1.47
C ASN A 239 8.01 7.81 1.34
N ALA A 240 8.55 7.85 0.13
CA ALA A 240 9.94 7.52 -0.17
C ALA A 240 10.91 8.68 0.08
N SER A 241 10.42 9.90 0.33
CA SER A 241 11.26 11.07 0.66
C SER A 241 11.14 11.45 2.14
N TRP A 242 10.14 12.22 2.55
CA TRP A 242 9.89 12.60 3.95
C TRP A 242 9.78 11.36 4.85
N GLY A 243 9.01 10.36 4.42
CA GLY A 243 8.83 9.12 5.16
C GLY A 243 10.14 8.38 5.38
N ALA A 244 10.95 8.25 4.34
CA ALA A 244 12.26 7.60 4.38
C ALA A 244 13.27 8.38 5.23
N LEU A 245 13.37 9.70 5.04
CA LEU A 245 14.33 10.53 5.76
C LEU A 245 14.04 10.56 7.26
N SER A 246 12.76 10.70 7.65
CA SER A 246 12.31 10.57 9.04
C SER A 246 12.67 9.19 9.62
N THR A 247 12.55 8.14 8.81
CA THR A 247 12.91 6.78 9.22
C THR A 247 14.40 6.61 9.46
N LEU A 248 15.25 7.15 8.59
CA LEU A 248 16.71 7.16 8.77
C LEU A 248 17.12 7.97 10.01
N ALA A 249 16.49 9.13 10.22
CA ALA A 249 16.74 9.97 11.39
C ALA A 249 16.18 9.37 12.70
N ARG A 250 15.25 8.41 12.60
CA ARG A 250 14.48 7.84 13.72
C ARG A 250 13.67 8.88 14.52
N LEU A 251 13.34 9.99 13.88
CA LEU A 251 12.63 11.13 14.46
C LEU A 251 11.33 11.41 13.68
N PRO A 252 10.30 11.97 14.32
CA PRO A 252 9.13 12.54 13.65
C PRO A 252 9.48 13.47 12.48
N VAL A 253 8.52 13.71 11.58
CA VAL A 253 8.76 14.58 10.41
C VAL A 253 9.04 16.04 10.82
N CYS A 254 8.43 16.52 11.91
CA CYS A 254 8.60 17.90 12.38
C CYS A 254 10.06 18.23 12.74
N ASP A 255 10.83 17.26 13.25
CA ASP A 255 12.26 17.44 13.57
C ASP A 255 13.11 17.72 12.31
N LEU A 256 12.62 17.36 11.12
CA LEU A 256 13.27 17.69 9.84
C LEU A 256 12.92 19.09 9.33
N LEU A 257 11.98 19.78 9.98
CA LEU A 257 11.37 21.03 9.52
C LEU A 257 11.63 22.20 10.48
N THR A 258 12.66 22.11 11.33
CA THR A 258 13.01 23.16 12.30
C THR A 258 13.94 24.20 11.68
N GLU A 259 14.08 25.36 12.32
CA GLU A 259 15.04 26.40 11.91
C GLU A 259 16.47 25.86 11.75
N TYR A 260 16.84 24.88 12.58
CA TYR A 260 18.19 24.28 12.59
C TYR A 260 18.38 23.14 11.60
N THR A 261 17.31 22.54 11.08
CA THR A 261 17.38 21.29 10.30
C THR A 261 16.84 21.42 8.87
N LEU A 262 15.96 22.39 8.60
CA LEU A 262 15.23 22.49 7.34
C LEU A 262 16.15 22.64 6.12
N HIS A 263 17.24 23.41 6.23
CA HIS A 263 18.17 23.64 5.11
C HIS A 263 18.94 22.37 4.69
N TYR A 264 19.08 21.39 5.60
CA TYR A 264 19.67 20.08 5.27
C TYR A 264 18.65 19.12 4.64
N SER A 265 17.40 19.16 5.09
CA SER A 265 16.38 18.18 4.72
C SER A 265 15.73 18.50 3.36
N VAL A 266 15.31 19.74 3.13
CA VAL A 266 14.46 20.13 1.99
C VAL A 266 15.08 19.81 0.63
N GLY A 267 16.38 20.09 0.48
CA GLY A 267 17.10 19.83 -0.77
C GLY A 267 17.26 18.34 -1.07
N VAL A 268 17.48 17.52 -0.04
CA VAL A 268 17.59 16.06 -0.20
C VAL A 268 16.23 15.47 -0.56
N VAL A 269 15.17 15.88 0.13
CA VAL A 269 13.79 15.44 -0.13
C VAL A 269 13.37 15.74 -1.57
N ARG A 270 13.54 17.00 -2.03
CA ARG A 270 13.21 17.37 -3.42
C ARG A 270 13.96 16.50 -4.43
N ARG A 271 15.24 16.20 -4.20
CA ARG A 271 16.04 15.39 -5.12
C ARG A 271 15.65 13.91 -5.12
N ILE A 272 15.24 13.36 -3.98
CA ILE A 272 14.62 12.02 -3.93
C ILE A 272 13.33 12.01 -4.75
N MET A 273 12.47 13.02 -4.57
CA MET A 273 11.23 13.13 -5.35
C MET A 273 11.50 13.23 -6.86
N LEU A 274 12.55 13.93 -7.28
CA LEU A 274 12.96 13.99 -8.69
C LEU A 274 13.49 12.65 -9.22
N GLU A 275 14.27 11.89 -8.44
CA GLU A 275 14.66 10.52 -8.81
C GLU A 275 13.42 9.66 -9.10
N ILE A 276 12.39 9.75 -8.27
CA ILE A 276 11.11 9.05 -8.47
C ILE A 276 10.41 9.49 -9.77
N ILE A 277 10.38 10.79 -10.07
CA ILE A 277 9.82 11.33 -11.33
C ILE A 277 10.55 10.74 -12.54
N TYR A 278 11.88 10.72 -12.53
CA TYR A 278 12.67 10.21 -13.64
C TYR A 278 12.46 8.71 -13.87
N VAL A 279 12.38 7.92 -12.80
CA VAL A 279 12.02 6.49 -12.90
C VAL A 279 10.60 6.34 -13.45
N GLY A 280 9.63 7.13 -12.96
CA GLY A 280 8.27 7.14 -13.47
C GLY A 280 8.20 7.44 -14.96
N ARG A 281 8.96 8.44 -15.45
CA ARG A 281 9.08 8.79 -16.87
C ARG A 281 9.62 7.62 -17.69
N ALA A 282 10.67 6.96 -17.21
CA ALA A 282 11.24 5.78 -17.87
C ALA A 282 10.29 4.56 -17.87
N CYS A 283 9.32 4.53 -16.96
CA CYS A 283 8.23 3.56 -16.92
C CYS A 283 7.00 3.96 -17.75
N GLY A 284 7.04 5.07 -18.48
CA GLY A 284 5.96 5.53 -19.35
C GLY A 284 4.93 6.45 -18.66
N MET A 285 5.18 6.91 -17.43
CA MET A 285 4.36 7.96 -16.82
C MET A 285 4.69 9.30 -17.49
N THR A 286 3.78 9.82 -18.30
CA THR A 286 3.96 11.08 -19.03
C THR A 286 3.88 12.30 -18.10
N GLU A 287 4.28 13.47 -18.62
CA GLU A 287 4.12 14.76 -17.91
C GLU A 287 2.65 15.05 -17.57
N GLU A 288 1.70 14.65 -18.43
CA GLU A 288 0.27 14.82 -18.17
C GLU A 288 -0.23 13.95 -17.00
N ARG A 289 0.16 12.67 -16.98
CA ARG A 289 -0.28 11.71 -15.94
C ARG A 289 0.36 12.00 -14.58
N PHE A 290 1.68 12.24 -14.58
CA PHE A 290 2.46 12.44 -13.36
C PHE A 290 3.34 13.69 -13.49
N PRO A 291 2.79 14.91 -13.45
CA PRO A 291 3.53 16.15 -13.70
C PRO A 291 4.70 16.36 -12.75
N ILE A 292 5.78 16.97 -13.20
CA ILE A 292 6.94 17.31 -12.35
C ILE A 292 6.56 18.29 -11.24
N SER A 293 5.54 19.12 -11.46
CA SER A 293 4.95 20.00 -10.43
C SER A 293 4.35 19.24 -9.24
N SER A 294 4.12 17.92 -9.36
CA SER A 294 3.74 17.06 -8.24
C SER A 294 4.82 17.04 -7.14
N VAL A 295 6.09 17.29 -7.49
CA VAL A 295 7.19 17.45 -6.52
C VAL A 295 6.95 18.65 -5.63
N ASP A 296 6.64 19.80 -6.22
CA ASP A 296 6.39 21.03 -5.46
C ASP A 296 5.12 20.90 -4.62
N GLN A 297 4.07 20.27 -5.14
CA GLN A 297 2.85 20.00 -4.38
C GLN A 297 3.13 19.11 -3.16
N ALA A 298 3.81 17.98 -3.34
CA ALA A 298 4.14 17.06 -2.25
C ALA A 298 5.07 17.68 -1.21
N LEU A 299 6.02 18.51 -1.67
CA LEU A 299 6.95 19.22 -0.80
C LEU A 299 6.23 20.30 0.03
N ASN A 300 5.47 21.17 -0.64
CA ASN A 300 4.85 22.35 -0.04
C ASN A 300 3.80 21.97 1.02
N ILE A 301 3.03 20.90 0.81
CA ILE A 301 2.07 20.42 1.81
C ILE A 301 2.74 20.14 3.16
N THR A 302 3.99 19.67 3.15
CA THR A 302 4.75 19.34 4.37
C THR A 302 5.52 20.56 4.89
N LEU A 303 6.12 21.35 4.00
CA LEU A 303 6.82 22.57 4.40
C LEU A 303 5.87 23.56 5.09
N ALA A 304 4.65 23.68 4.59
CA ALA A 304 3.64 24.56 5.16
C ALA A 304 3.24 24.21 6.61
N THR A 305 3.59 23.00 7.11
CA THR A 305 3.41 22.61 8.52
C THR A 305 4.62 22.94 9.41
N SER A 306 5.69 23.53 8.86
CA SER A 306 6.85 23.98 9.61
C SER A 306 6.51 25.18 10.49
N ASP A 307 7.19 25.33 11.63
CA ASP A 307 7.12 26.53 12.47
C ASP A 307 8.16 27.59 12.09
N VAL A 308 8.91 27.40 10.99
CA VAL A 308 9.91 28.37 10.51
C VAL A 308 9.23 29.55 9.83
N ASP A 309 9.60 30.76 10.23
CA ASP A 309 9.11 32.01 9.65
C ASP A 309 9.37 32.07 8.13
N GLY A 310 8.33 32.42 7.37
CA GLY A 310 8.38 32.47 5.90
C GLY A 310 8.23 31.12 5.19
N VAL A 311 8.18 30.01 5.93
CA VAL A 311 7.92 28.66 5.40
C VAL A 311 6.54 28.16 5.82
N LYS A 312 6.14 28.49 7.06
CA LYS A 312 4.83 28.18 7.61
C LYS A 312 3.70 28.74 6.74
N ASP A 313 2.69 27.91 6.47
CA ASP A 313 1.45 28.31 5.80
C ASP A 313 0.28 27.51 6.37
N GLU A 314 -0.40 28.06 7.37
CA GLU A 314 -1.51 27.38 8.04
C GLU A 314 -2.73 27.15 7.13
N LYS A 315 -2.85 27.91 6.03
CA LYS A 315 -3.97 27.78 5.09
C LYS A 315 -3.77 26.61 4.15
N ASN A 316 -2.54 26.40 3.70
CA ASN A 316 -2.20 25.35 2.72
C ASN A 316 -1.42 24.18 3.33
N GLY A 317 -1.13 24.24 4.64
CA GLY A 317 -0.47 23.21 5.41
C GLY A 317 -1.23 21.89 5.44
N GLY A 318 -0.48 20.79 5.32
CA GLY A 318 -1.00 19.47 5.64
C GLY A 318 -1.51 19.42 7.08
N ARG A 319 -2.53 18.61 7.34
CA ARG A 319 -3.02 18.34 8.70
C ARG A 319 -2.18 17.24 9.37
N LEU A 320 -0.86 17.38 9.34
CA LEU A 320 0.05 16.46 10.02
C LEU A 320 0.01 16.76 11.52
N ALA A 321 -0.09 15.71 12.33
CA ALA A 321 0.06 15.87 13.78
C ALA A 321 1.49 16.35 14.09
N ALA A 322 1.65 17.14 15.16
CA ALA A 322 2.94 17.73 15.54
C ALA A 322 4.04 16.67 15.75
N ASP A 323 3.69 15.47 16.22
CA ASP A 323 4.60 14.35 16.47
C ASP A 323 4.45 13.22 15.43
N PHE A 324 3.93 13.53 14.23
CA PHE A 324 3.61 12.52 13.23
C PHE A 324 4.85 11.71 12.83
N LYS A 325 4.74 10.39 13.04
CA LYS A 325 5.70 9.39 12.60
C LYS A 325 5.15 8.65 11.38
N PRO A 326 5.89 8.59 10.25
CA PRO A 326 5.53 7.78 9.10
C PRO A 326 5.41 6.31 9.47
N SER A 327 4.53 5.57 8.78
CA SER A 327 4.28 4.16 9.12
C SER A 327 5.52 3.27 9.02
N ILE A 328 6.44 3.56 8.09
CA ILE A 328 7.70 2.82 7.94
C ILE A 328 8.67 3.05 9.12
N LEU A 329 8.68 4.25 9.72
CA LEU A 329 9.39 4.53 10.97
C LEU A 329 8.79 3.75 12.14
N LEU A 330 7.46 3.71 12.24
CA LEU A 330 6.79 2.93 13.29
C LEU A 330 7.10 1.45 13.17
N ASP A 331 7.15 0.90 11.95
CA ASP A 331 7.53 -0.50 11.73
C ASP A 331 8.99 -0.77 12.12
N LEU A 332 9.91 0.13 11.76
CA LEU A 332 11.31 0.06 12.19
C LEU A 332 11.47 0.10 13.72
N GLN A 333 10.79 1.03 14.40
CA GLN A 333 10.85 1.18 15.87
C GLN A 333 10.30 -0.06 16.59
N ASN A 334 9.30 -0.72 16.01
CA ASN A 334 8.71 -1.93 16.58
C ASN A 334 9.40 -3.22 16.13
N GLY A 335 10.49 -3.15 15.35
CA GLY A 335 11.19 -4.32 14.80
C GLY A 335 10.30 -5.20 13.91
N ARG A 336 9.33 -4.60 13.21
CA ARG A 336 8.40 -5.30 12.31
C ARG A 336 8.87 -5.21 10.87
N PRO A 337 8.58 -6.22 10.03
CA PRO A 337 8.79 -6.10 8.60
C PRO A 337 8.09 -4.85 8.05
N MET A 338 8.84 -4.05 7.29
CA MET A 338 8.43 -2.77 6.73
C MET A 338 7.93 -2.96 5.29
N GLU A 339 7.11 -2.02 4.80
CA GLU A 339 6.75 -1.89 3.37
C GLU A 339 7.91 -1.31 2.53
N LEU A 340 9.15 -1.72 2.82
CA LEU A 340 10.37 -1.17 2.22
C LEU A 340 10.43 -1.48 0.71
N GLU A 341 10.10 -2.71 0.33
CA GLU A 341 10.12 -3.14 -1.07
C GLU A 341 9.12 -2.36 -1.91
N VAL A 342 7.86 -2.29 -1.51
CA VAL A 342 6.81 -1.68 -2.35
C VAL A 342 6.88 -0.15 -2.39
N ILE A 343 7.48 0.50 -1.39
CA ILE A 343 7.65 1.97 -1.35
C ILE A 343 8.95 2.41 -2.03
N ILE A 344 10.07 1.69 -1.84
CA ILE A 344 11.40 2.11 -2.31
C ILE A 344 12.02 1.05 -3.24
N GLY A 345 12.03 -0.22 -2.82
CA GLY A 345 12.66 -1.31 -3.56
C GLY A 345 12.15 -1.46 -5.00
N THR A 346 10.84 -1.37 -5.22
CA THR A 346 10.21 -1.42 -6.55
C THR A 346 10.71 -0.29 -7.44
N ILE A 347 10.80 0.94 -6.92
CA ILE A 347 11.26 2.10 -7.69
C ILE A 347 12.72 1.89 -8.11
N VAL A 348 13.56 1.48 -7.16
CA VAL A 348 14.99 1.21 -7.41
C VAL A 348 15.16 0.04 -8.40
N ARG A 349 14.36 -1.01 -8.31
CA ARG A 349 14.36 -2.12 -9.27
C ARG A 349 14.01 -1.64 -10.68
N LEU A 350 12.91 -0.88 -10.82
CA LEU A 350 12.49 -0.30 -12.10
C LEU A 350 13.56 0.65 -12.66
N ALA A 351 14.22 1.43 -11.80
CA ALA A 351 15.30 2.31 -12.19
C ALA A 351 16.45 1.53 -12.83
N ARG A 352 16.87 0.42 -12.21
CA ARG A 352 17.92 -0.47 -12.74
C ARG A 352 17.53 -1.10 -14.07
N GLU A 353 16.30 -1.59 -14.20
CA GLU A 353 15.76 -2.16 -15.44
C GLU A 353 15.74 -1.14 -16.60
N LYS A 354 15.61 0.15 -16.27
CA LYS A 354 15.52 1.25 -17.24
C LYS A 354 16.81 2.06 -17.40
N GLY A 355 17.86 1.74 -16.64
CA GLY A 355 19.11 2.51 -16.63
C GLY A 355 18.95 3.94 -16.11
N VAL A 356 18.11 4.15 -15.10
CA VAL A 356 17.96 5.45 -14.42
C VAL A 356 18.73 5.41 -13.10
N ASP A 357 19.60 6.39 -12.86
CA ASP A 357 20.35 6.46 -11.60
C ASP A 357 19.48 7.01 -10.47
N THR A 358 19.54 6.35 -9.31
CA THR A 358 18.76 6.70 -8.12
C THR A 358 19.61 6.73 -6.85
N PRO A 359 20.74 7.47 -6.81
CA PRO A 359 21.74 7.35 -5.75
C PRO A 359 21.19 7.61 -4.34
N ARG A 360 20.18 8.48 -4.19
CA ARG A 360 19.59 8.76 -2.87
C ARG A 360 18.64 7.66 -2.45
N LEU A 361 17.81 7.14 -3.35
CA LEU A 361 16.98 5.97 -3.05
C LEU A 361 17.84 4.73 -2.78
N ASP A 362 18.95 4.53 -3.50
CA ASP A 362 19.92 3.46 -3.25
C ASP A 362 20.53 3.58 -1.85
N LEU A 363 20.91 4.78 -1.42
CA LEU A 363 21.39 5.03 -0.05
C LEU A 363 20.33 4.69 1.00
N VAL A 364 19.10 5.17 0.82
CA VAL A 364 17.99 4.89 1.74
C VAL A 364 17.73 3.38 1.83
N LEU A 365 17.62 2.71 0.69
CA LEU A 365 17.38 1.27 0.63
C LEU A 365 18.51 0.51 1.32
N SER A 366 19.76 0.85 1.03
CA SER A 366 20.95 0.21 1.61
C SER A 366 21.01 0.37 3.14
N ALA A 367 20.64 1.54 3.65
CA ALA A 367 20.63 1.80 5.09
C ALA A 367 19.50 1.07 5.83
N LEU A 368 18.32 0.90 5.20
CA LEU A 368 17.16 0.27 5.83
C LEU A 368 17.11 -1.25 5.64
N LYS A 369 17.68 -1.79 4.56
CA LYS A 369 17.58 -3.23 4.22
C LYS A 369 18.12 -4.16 5.32
N PRO A 370 19.22 -3.87 6.04
CA PRO A 370 19.66 -4.72 7.15
C PRO A 370 18.61 -4.86 8.26
N ASN A 371 17.93 -3.77 8.61
CA ASN A 371 16.83 -3.79 9.59
C ASN A 371 15.63 -4.60 9.06
N GLN A 372 15.31 -4.47 7.76
CA GLN A 372 14.26 -5.27 7.11
C GLN A 372 14.57 -6.77 7.19
N VAL A 373 15.78 -7.19 6.81
CA VAL A 373 16.20 -8.59 6.86
C VAL A 373 16.10 -9.15 8.27
N GLN A 374 16.56 -8.38 9.27
CA GLN A 374 16.45 -8.80 10.66
C GLN A 374 14.98 -8.93 11.11
N ALA A 375 14.13 -7.97 10.76
CA ALA A 375 12.72 -8.00 11.11
C ALA A 375 11.97 -9.19 10.47
N ILE A 376 12.29 -9.52 9.21
CA ILE A 376 11.75 -10.70 8.51
C ILE A 376 12.19 -12.00 9.19
N ARG A 377 13.48 -12.13 9.55
CA ARG A 377 13.99 -13.28 10.30
C ARG A 377 13.21 -13.48 11.60
N THR A 378 13.05 -12.41 12.38
CA THR A 378 12.29 -12.46 13.63
C THR A 378 10.83 -12.81 13.40
N ALA A 379 10.18 -12.27 12.37
CA ALA A 379 8.81 -12.60 12.03
C ALA A 379 8.64 -14.08 11.66
N ARG A 380 9.53 -14.65 10.83
CA ARG A 380 9.48 -16.06 10.44
C ARG A 380 9.74 -17.03 11.59
N GLN A 381 10.63 -16.68 12.52
CA GLN A 381 10.83 -17.47 13.73
C GLN A 381 9.56 -17.54 14.58
N LYS A 382 8.80 -16.43 14.66
CA LYS A 382 7.51 -16.39 15.36
C LYS A 382 6.43 -17.21 14.65
N ASP A 383 6.48 -17.31 13.32
CA ASP A 383 5.58 -18.14 12.51
C ASP A 383 5.91 -19.65 12.56
N GLY A 384 6.91 -20.06 13.37
CA GLY A 384 7.30 -21.48 13.48
C GLY A 384 8.27 -21.96 12.39
N GLY A 385 8.85 -21.06 11.59
CA GLY A 385 9.90 -21.40 10.64
C GLY A 385 11.18 -21.85 11.35
N LYS A 386 11.82 -22.92 10.88
CA LYS A 386 13.16 -23.34 11.35
C LYS A 386 14.10 -22.15 11.18
N GLY A 387 14.75 -21.71 12.27
CA GLY A 387 15.67 -20.56 12.30
C GLY A 387 16.96 -20.79 11.53
N GLY A 388 16.87 -21.02 10.22
CA GLY A 388 18.01 -21.06 9.31
C GLY A 388 18.57 -19.67 9.05
N ALA A 389 19.85 -19.59 8.68
CA ALA A 389 20.54 -18.35 8.31
C ALA A 389 19.94 -17.69 7.04
N GLU A 390 19.24 -18.48 6.23
CA GLU A 390 18.71 -18.12 4.93
C GLU A 390 17.34 -17.43 5.04
N VAL A 391 17.22 -16.25 4.43
CA VAL A 391 15.97 -15.49 4.39
C VAL A 391 15.40 -15.60 2.98
N GLU A 392 14.57 -16.62 2.76
CA GLU A 392 13.80 -16.80 1.51
C GLU A 392 13.06 -15.51 1.11
N GLY A 393 12.95 -15.16 -0.18
CA GLY A 393 12.30 -13.92 -0.63
C GLY A 393 13.13 -12.64 -0.48
N VAL A 394 14.27 -12.67 0.24
CA VAL A 394 15.27 -11.59 0.20
C VAL A 394 16.31 -11.92 -0.85
N THR A 395 16.48 -11.05 -1.84
CA THR A 395 17.53 -11.18 -2.86
C THR A 395 18.91 -11.21 -2.21
N LYS A 396 19.69 -12.27 -2.44
CA LYS A 396 21.08 -12.34 -1.98
C LYS A 396 22.03 -11.86 -3.06
N TYR A 397 23.24 -11.49 -2.63
CA TYR A 397 24.33 -11.19 -3.54
C TYR A 397 24.64 -12.35 -4.50
N SER A 398 24.57 -13.60 -4.02
CA SER A 398 24.78 -14.82 -4.83
C SER A 398 23.75 -15.01 -5.94
N ASP A 399 22.58 -14.40 -5.80
CA ASP A 399 21.47 -14.54 -6.75
C ASP A 399 21.55 -13.48 -7.85
N LEU A 400 22.42 -12.49 -7.69
CA LEU A 400 22.63 -11.44 -8.68
C LEU A 400 23.49 -11.98 -9.82
N VAL A 401 22.87 -12.14 -10.99
CA VAL A 401 23.62 -12.12 -12.26
C VAL A 401 23.97 -10.66 -12.48
N ALA A 402 25.23 -10.30 -12.26
CA ALA A 402 25.65 -8.91 -12.27
C ALA A 402 25.25 -8.22 -13.58
N THR A 403 24.41 -7.18 -13.44
CA THR A 403 24.08 -6.22 -14.50
C THR A 403 23.66 -4.90 -13.85
N SER A 404 24.60 -4.18 -13.23
CA SER A 404 24.46 -2.72 -13.11
C SER A 404 25.43 -2.09 -14.11
N ARG A 405 24.94 -1.90 -15.34
CA ARG A 405 25.48 -0.79 -16.14
C ARG A 405 24.93 0.48 -15.48
N GLY A 406 25.57 0.95 -14.41
CA GLY A 406 25.33 2.32 -13.98
C GLY A 406 25.64 3.25 -15.15
N ASN A 407 24.86 4.31 -15.34
CA ASN A 407 25.14 5.31 -16.36
C ASN A 407 26.28 6.21 -15.91
N TRP A 408 27.46 5.61 -15.75
CA TRP A 408 28.62 6.30 -15.25
C TRP A 408 29.22 7.21 -16.35
N PRO A 409 29.56 8.48 -16.03
CA PRO A 409 30.28 9.33 -16.95
C PRO A 409 31.58 8.67 -17.41
N ALA A 410 32.01 8.98 -18.63
CA ALA A 410 33.32 8.55 -19.12
C ALA A 410 34.42 8.97 -18.13
N GLY A 411 35.19 8.00 -17.62
CA GLY A 411 36.25 8.21 -16.62
C GLY A 411 35.87 7.92 -15.16
N ALA A 412 34.63 7.52 -14.87
CA ALA A 412 34.28 7.02 -13.54
C ALA A 412 35.04 5.71 -13.23
N PRO A 413 35.53 5.52 -11.99
CA PRO A 413 36.15 4.28 -11.55
C PRO A 413 35.07 3.21 -11.28
N ALA A 414 34.29 2.87 -12.29
CA ALA A 414 33.38 1.74 -12.27
C ALA A 414 34.09 0.55 -12.88
N SER A 415 33.94 -0.63 -12.28
CA SER A 415 34.46 -1.84 -12.93
C SER A 415 33.84 -2.00 -14.32
N SER A 416 34.70 -2.21 -15.31
CA SER A 416 34.31 -2.55 -16.68
C SER A 416 33.77 -3.97 -16.79
N SER A 417 33.84 -4.75 -15.70
CA SER A 417 33.29 -6.09 -15.68
C SER A 417 31.78 -6.03 -15.52
N PRO A 418 31.00 -6.60 -16.47
CA PRO A 418 29.58 -6.85 -16.24
C PRO A 418 29.37 -7.77 -15.02
N SER A 419 30.43 -8.44 -14.57
CA SER A 419 30.67 -9.21 -13.35
C SER A 419 30.32 -8.64 -11.99
N THR A 420 30.50 -7.33 -11.84
CA THR A 420 30.84 -6.77 -10.53
C THR A 420 30.00 -5.54 -10.25
N TYR A 421 29.39 -5.53 -9.06
CA TYR A 421 28.65 -4.39 -8.51
C TYR A 421 29.58 -3.30 -7.92
N LEU A 422 30.89 -3.59 -7.89
CA LEU A 422 31.97 -2.78 -7.30
C LEU A 422 32.78 -2.09 -8.38
#